data_AF-A0AAD8BA25-F1
#
_entry.id   AF-A0AAD8BA25-F1
#
_cell.length_a   1.000
_cell.length_b   1.000
_cell.length_c   1.000
_cell.angle_alpha   90.00
_cell.angle_beta   90.00
_cell.angle_gamma   90.00
#
_symmetry.space_group_name_H-M   'P 1'
#
loop_
_entity.id
_entity.type
_entity.pdbx_description
1 polymer ?
#
loop_
_entity_poly.entity_id
_entity_poly.type
_entity_poly.pdbx_seq_one_letter_code
_entity_poly.pdbx_strand_id
1 'polypeptide(L)'
;MAASNGHEKVNTGPANMLYFTITIAFLVVFQPKAVSSNQEKVEEFFKSDHTNNWAVLVDTSRFWFNYRHVANVLSIYRSVKRLGIPDSQIILMVADDMACNPRNPRPATVFNNANQHINVYGDDVEVDYRGYEVTVENFIRVLTGRLPPSTPRSKRLLSDERSNILVYMTGHGGDGFLKFQDAEEVSSVELADAFEQMWQKQRYHELFFMIDTCQAESMFQKFYSPNILAVASSRVGEDSLSHHVDPALGVYVIDRYTYYALEFLETVKPGSKQTMSRFLKVCPKDKCISTVSTRIDLFRRNTTDTLLTDFFGGVRNVELLTETISLKKKETNVKQETCSKDSCQKLDANKKKFTFPDQFPKIYF
;
A
#
# COMPACT_ATOMS: atom_id res chain seq x y z
N MET A 1 -83.71 9.36 54.83
CA MET A 1 -83.55 9.86 56.22
C MET A 1 -82.08 10.14 56.41
N ALA A 2 -81.58 11.34 56.65
CA ALA A 2 -82.23 12.60 56.99
C ALA A 2 -81.40 13.79 56.47
N ALA A 3 -82.12 14.91 56.29
CA ALA A 3 -81.71 16.33 56.43
C ALA A 3 -80.58 16.90 55.53
N SER A 4 -80.66 18.11 54.97
CA SER A 4 -81.69 19.16 55.04
C SER A 4 -81.51 20.19 53.91
N ASN A 5 -82.63 20.78 53.50
CA ASN A 5 -82.92 22.20 53.20
C ASN A 5 -81.83 23.03 52.48
N GLY A 6 -82.09 23.76 51.40
CA GLY A 6 -83.34 24.36 50.95
C GLY A 6 -83.06 25.82 50.55
N HIS A 7 -83.75 26.32 49.52
CA HIS A 7 -83.96 27.74 49.16
C HIS A 7 -82.71 28.58 48.80
N GLU A 8 -82.75 29.59 47.94
CA GLU A 8 -83.67 30.09 46.92
C GLU A 8 -82.89 31.17 46.14
N LYS A 9 -83.38 31.44 44.93
CA LYS A 9 -82.92 32.42 43.93
C LYS A 9 -82.67 33.83 44.52
N VAL A 10 -81.83 34.64 43.87
CA VAL A 10 -82.20 35.98 43.37
C VAL A 10 -81.19 36.49 42.31
N ASN A 11 -81.77 37.06 41.24
CA ASN A 11 -81.18 37.80 40.12
C ASN A 11 -80.26 38.96 40.52
N THR A 12 -79.31 39.32 39.62
CA THR A 12 -79.25 40.59 38.86
C THR A 12 -77.81 40.83 38.37
N GLY A 13 -77.61 41.05 37.06
CA GLY A 13 -76.31 41.43 36.47
C GLY A 13 -76.05 42.94 36.59
N PRO A 14 -75.25 43.57 35.70
CA PRO A 14 -74.07 43.11 34.96
C PRO A 14 -72.82 43.96 35.33
N ALA A 15 -71.60 43.47 35.07
CA ALA A 15 -70.40 44.33 35.09
C ALA A 15 -69.30 43.82 34.14
N ASN A 16 -68.72 44.78 33.43
CA ASN A 16 -67.75 44.67 32.35
C ASN A 16 -66.35 44.17 32.78
N MET A 17 -65.60 43.72 31.75
CA MET A 17 -64.14 43.79 31.59
C MET A 17 -63.24 43.04 32.58
N LEU A 18 -62.59 41.95 32.12
CA LEU A 18 -61.16 41.91 31.76
C LEU A 18 -60.77 40.45 31.41
N TYR A 19 -60.52 40.13 30.14
CA TYR A 19 -59.86 38.86 29.76
C TYR A 19 -58.39 39.12 29.48
N PHE A 20 -57.53 38.63 30.37
CA PHE A 20 -56.08 38.56 30.20
C PHE A 20 -55.75 37.53 29.10
N THR A 21 -55.14 37.99 28.00
CA THR A 21 -54.58 37.11 26.97
C THR A 21 -53.10 36.88 27.27
N ILE A 22 -52.73 35.64 27.61
CA ILE A 22 -51.33 35.21 27.74
C ILE A 22 -50.82 34.89 26.34
N THR A 23 -49.93 35.72 25.81
CA THR A 23 -49.17 35.44 24.58
C THR A 23 -47.86 34.75 24.96
N ILE A 24 -47.73 33.46 24.61
CA ILE A 24 -46.48 32.70 24.74
C ILE A 24 -45.58 33.10 23.56
N ALA A 25 -44.53 33.88 23.83
CA ALA A 25 -43.48 34.16 22.87
C ALA A 25 -42.53 32.95 22.77
N PHE A 26 -42.58 32.23 21.65
CA PHE A 26 -41.56 31.24 21.29
C PHE A 26 -40.28 31.95 20.87
N LEU A 27 -39.32 32.07 21.79
CA LEU A 27 -37.94 32.42 21.50
C LEU A 27 -37.26 31.23 20.80
N VAL A 28 -37.29 31.21 19.47
CA VAL A 28 -36.43 30.34 18.67
C VAL A 28 -35.00 30.86 18.82
N VAL A 29 -34.24 30.25 19.73
CA VAL A 29 -32.79 30.42 19.80
C VAL A 29 -32.21 29.77 18.55
N PHE A 30 -31.96 30.57 17.52
CA PHE A 30 -31.11 30.19 16.39
C PHE A 30 -29.69 29.98 16.93
N GLN A 31 -29.32 28.72 17.18
CA GLN A 31 -27.91 28.40 17.36
C GLN A 31 -27.18 28.65 16.04
N PRO A 32 -26.04 29.36 16.03
CA PRO A 32 -25.21 29.44 14.85
C PRO A 32 -24.73 28.02 14.53
N LYS A 33 -25.09 27.48 13.37
CA LYS A 33 -24.49 26.26 12.83
C LYS A 33 -22.99 26.49 12.75
N ALA A 34 -22.25 25.77 13.58
CA ALA A 34 -20.80 25.85 13.65
C ALA A 34 -20.19 25.59 12.27
N VAL A 35 -19.19 26.40 11.95
CA VAL A 35 -18.23 26.22 10.85
C VAL A 35 -17.36 24.98 11.18
N SER A 36 -17.96 23.79 11.18
CA SER A 36 -17.33 22.51 11.61
C SER A 36 -17.13 21.53 10.45
N SER A 37 -17.91 21.64 9.37
CA SER A 37 -17.96 20.60 8.32
C SER A 37 -16.65 20.42 7.55
N ASN A 38 -15.89 21.51 7.37
CA ASN A 38 -14.66 21.45 6.59
C ASN A 38 -13.48 20.91 7.41
N GLN A 39 -13.51 21.05 8.74
CA GLN A 39 -12.45 20.55 9.62
C GLN A 39 -12.60 19.05 9.88
N GLU A 40 -13.83 18.56 10.06
CA GLU A 40 -14.13 17.12 10.15
C GLU A 40 -13.79 16.38 8.84
N LYS A 41 -14.09 16.96 7.67
CA LYS A 41 -13.68 16.39 6.37
C LYS A 41 -12.17 16.35 6.20
N VAL A 42 -11.46 17.39 6.65
CA VAL A 42 -10.00 17.43 6.62
C VAL A 42 -9.40 16.38 7.58
N GLU A 43 -9.97 16.19 8.76
CA GLU A 43 -9.52 15.14 9.69
C GLU A 43 -9.84 13.73 9.17
N GLU A 44 -10.99 13.53 8.51
CA GLU A 44 -11.33 12.28 7.81
C GLU A 44 -10.41 12.02 6.61
N PHE A 45 -10.00 13.07 5.88
CA PHE A 45 -9.04 13.01 4.78
C PHE A 45 -7.65 12.53 5.24
N PHE A 46 -7.21 12.94 6.43
CA PHE A 46 -5.96 12.48 7.04
C PHE A 46 -6.11 11.18 7.85
N LYS A 47 -7.29 10.56 7.83
CA LYS A 47 -7.61 9.33 8.56
C LYS A 47 -7.22 8.06 7.80
N SER A 48 -6.66 8.15 6.58
CA SER A 48 -6.06 6.98 5.93
C SER A 48 -4.82 6.56 6.73
N ASP A 49 -4.85 5.34 7.27
CA ASP A 49 -3.78 4.80 8.12
C ASP A 49 -2.40 4.76 7.43
N HIS A 50 -2.39 4.70 6.09
CA HIS A 50 -1.18 4.79 5.25
C HIS A 50 -1.26 5.97 4.27
N THR A 51 -0.09 6.43 3.80
CA THR A 51 0.05 7.64 2.94
C THR A 51 0.52 7.32 1.53
N ASN A 52 1.13 6.15 1.32
CA ASN A 52 1.63 5.71 0.03
C ASN A 52 1.79 4.18 0.02
N ASN A 53 1.88 3.62 -1.19
CA ASN A 53 2.07 2.20 -1.42
C ASN A 53 3.32 1.98 -2.26
N TRP A 54 4.14 1.01 -1.86
CA TRP A 54 5.32 0.56 -2.58
C TRP A 54 5.16 -0.86 -3.08
N ALA A 55 5.84 -1.19 -4.17
CA ALA A 55 5.94 -2.56 -4.65
C ALA A 55 7.42 -2.96 -4.80
N VAL A 56 7.78 -4.15 -4.33
CA VAL A 56 9.06 -4.80 -4.59
C VAL A 56 8.74 -6.10 -5.33
N LEU A 57 9.08 -6.14 -6.62
CA LEU A 57 8.68 -7.19 -7.54
C LEU A 57 9.94 -7.91 -8.04
N VAL A 58 10.05 -9.21 -7.77
CA VAL A 58 11.28 -9.96 -7.98
C VAL A 58 11.00 -11.24 -8.76
N ASP A 59 11.56 -11.32 -9.97
CA ASP A 59 11.84 -12.59 -10.64
C ASP A 59 13.27 -13.02 -10.32
N THR A 60 13.42 -14.24 -9.80
CA THR A 60 14.71 -14.76 -9.35
C THR A 60 15.34 -15.76 -10.32
N SER A 61 14.67 -16.09 -11.42
CA SER A 61 15.06 -17.21 -12.29
C SER A 61 15.71 -16.75 -13.61
N ARG A 62 16.62 -17.57 -14.12
CA ARG A 62 17.26 -17.35 -15.43
C ARG A 62 16.93 -18.44 -16.43
N PHE A 63 17.37 -18.22 -17.67
CA PHE A 63 17.28 -19.12 -18.80
C PHE A 63 15.90 -19.17 -19.43
N TRP A 64 15.89 -19.48 -20.72
CA TRP A 64 14.70 -19.44 -21.58
C TRP A 64 13.53 -20.31 -21.07
N PHE A 65 13.82 -21.46 -20.48
CA PHE A 65 12.77 -22.35 -19.96
C PHE A 65 12.02 -21.77 -18.75
N ASN A 66 12.55 -20.70 -18.15
CA ASN A 66 11.93 -19.95 -17.05
C ASN A 66 11.25 -18.66 -17.49
N TYR A 67 10.95 -18.52 -18.79
CA TYR A 67 10.24 -17.38 -19.37
C TYR A 67 9.03 -16.90 -18.53
N ARG A 68 8.25 -17.84 -17.99
CA ARG A 68 7.07 -17.56 -17.16
C ARG A 68 7.36 -16.69 -15.93
N HIS A 69 8.51 -16.80 -15.26
CA HIS A 69 8.79 -16.01 -14.06
C HIS A 69 8.99 -14.53 -14.41
N VAL A 70 9.67 -14.25 -15.53
CA VAL A 70 9.76 -12.88 -16.10
C VAL A 70 8.37 -12.38 -16.51
N ALA A 71 7.58 -13.21 -17.19
CA ALA A 71 6.21 -12.83 -17.59
C ALA A 71 5.30 -12.56 -16.38
N ASN A 72 5.42 -13.35 -15.31
CA ASN A 72 4.69 -13.19 -14.05
C ASN A 72 4.99 -11.83 -13.41
N VAL A 73 6.27 -11.52 -13.16
CA VAL A 73 6.67 -10.28 -12.48
C VAL A 73 6.27 -9.04 -13.28
N LEU A 74 6.43 -9.08 -14.61
CA LEU A 74 6.02 -7.99 -15.51
C LEU A 74 4.50 -7.82 -15.54
N SER A 75 3.74 -8.90 -15.43
CA SER A 75 2.27 -8.84 -15.36
C SER A 75 1.77 -8.20 -14.07
N ILE A 76 2.41 -8.51 -12.93
CA ILE A 76 2.11 -7.87 -11.64
C ILE A 76 2.51 -6.40 -11.68
N TYR A 77 3.70 -6.07 -12.22
CA TYR A 77 4.15 -4.70 -12.44
C TYR A 77 3.13 -3.87 -13.22
N ARG A 78 2.63 -4.40 -14.35
CA ARG A 78 1.56 -3.75 -15.14
C ARG A 78 0.29 -3.53 -14.31
N SER A 79 -0.11 -4.49 -13.50
CA SER A 79 -1.31 -4.38 -12.65
C SER A 79 -1.16 -3.29 -11.61
N VAL A 80 0.00 -3.23 -10.95
CA VAL A 80 0.35 -2.21 -9.95
C VAL A 80 0.37 -0.81 -10.57
N LYS A 81 1.01 -0.64 -11.74
CA LYS A 81 1.00 0.64 -12.48
C LYS A 81 -0.40 1.07 -12.88
N ARG A 82 -1.21 0.15 -13.43
CA ARG A 82 -2.61 0.43 -13.80
C ARG A 82 -3.42 0.90 -12.61
N LEU A 83 -3.18 0.34 -11.43
CA LEU A 83 -3.87 0.68 -10.20
C LEU A 83 -3.32 1.96 -9.53
N GLY A 84 -2.26 2.55 -10.08
CA GLY A 84 -1.86 3.92 -9.85
C GLY A 84 -0.57 4.12 -9.05
N ILE A 85 0.14 3.04 -8.67
CA ILE A 85 1.47 3.16 -8.06
C ILE A 85 2.46 3.61 -9.15
N PRO A 86 3.18 4.73 -8.97
CA PRO A 86 4.15 5.24 -9.94
C PRO A 86 5.47 4.45 -9.89
N ASP A 87 6.25 4.46 -10.97
CA ASP A 87 7.54 3.76 -11.05
C ASP A 87 8.52 4.14 -9.93
N SER A 88 8.50 5.41 -9.51
CA SER A 88 9.29 5.86 -8.36
C SER A 88 9.00 5.14 -7.03
N GLN A 89 7.93 4.34 -6.97
CA GLN A 89 7.49 3.53 -5.84
C GLN A 89 7.46 2.02 -6.15
N ILE A 90 8.01 1.61 -7.29
CA ILE A 90 8.12 0.20 -7.68
C ILE A 90 9.61 -0.12 -7.83
N ILE A 91 10.07 -1.13 -7.11
CA ILE A 91 11.39 -1.72 -7.32
C ILE A 91 11.20 -3.01 -8.11
N LEU A 92 11.66 -3.02 -9.36
CA LEU A 92 11.56 -4.18 -10.25
C LEU A 92 12.93 -4.86 -10.43
N MET A 93 13.01 -6.12 -10.04
CA MET A 93 14.19 -6.97 -10.19
C MET A 93 13.87 -8.11 -11.17
N VAL A 94 14.57 -8.16 -12.30
CA VAL A 94 14.39 -9.19 -13.34
C VAL A 94 15.71 -9.90 -13.61
N ALA A 95 15.75 -11.19 -13.32
CA ALA A 95 16.98 -11.97 -13.33
C ALA A 95 17.50 -12.29 -14.75
N ASP A 96 16.63 -12.29 -15.76
CA ASP A 96 17.01 -12.50 -17.16
C ASP A 96 16.08 -11.77 -18.15
N ASP A 97 16.61 -11.37 -19.29
CA ASP A 97 15.86 -10.58 -20.28
C ASP A 97 15.30 -11.48 -21.39
N MET A 98 14.03 -11.86 -21.23
CA MET A 98 13.32 -12.65 -22.24
C MET A 98 12.98 -11.84 -23.50
N ALA A 99 12.87 -10.53 -23.40
CA ALA A 99 12.55 -9.65 -24.54
C ALA A 99 13.73 -9.56 -25.52
N CYS A 100 14.96 -9.58 -24.99
CA CYS A 100 16.20 -9.55 -25.77
C CYS A 100 16.82 -10.94 -26.02
N ASN A 101 16.16 -12.03 -25.59
CA ASN A 101 16.71 -13.37 -25.76
C ASN A 101 16.72 -13.80 -27.24
N PRO A 102 17.83 -14.36 -27.78
CA PRO A 102 17.88 -14.83 -29.17
C PRO A 102 16.87 -15.93 -29.53
N ARG A 103 16.32 -16.63 -28.53
CA ARG A 103 15.27 -17.64 -28.72
C ARG A 103 13.89 -17.02 -28.87
N ASN A 104 13.72 -15.74 -28.56
CA ASN A 104 12.44 -15.07 -28.67
C ASN A 104 12.15 -14.76 -30.15
N PRO A 105 11.14 -15.41 -30.77
CA PRO A 105 10.77 -15.16 -32.15
C PRO A 105 10.17 -13.76 -32.35
N ARG A 106 9.84 -13.04 -31.27
CA ARG A 106 9.29 -11.68 -31.28
C ARG A 106 10.14 -10.77 -30.38
N PRO A 107 11.22 -10.18 -30.94
CA PRO A 107 12.11 -9.30 -30.19
C PRO A 107 11.35 -8.16 -29.49
N ALA A 108 11.86 -7.72 -28.34
CA ALA A 108 11.31 -6.64 -27.52
C ALA A 108 9.87 -6.89 -27.00
N THR A 109 9.45 -8.16 -26.91
CA THR A 109 8.11 -8.50 -26.39
C THR A 109 8.16 -9.64 -25.37
N VAL A 110 7.29 -9.57 -24.36
CA VAL A 110 7.01 -10.66 -23.43
C VAL A 110 5.50 -10.84 -23.30
N PHE A 111 5.00 -12.06 -23.35
CA PHE A 111 3.57 -12.38 -23.29
C PHE A 111 3.26 -13.32 -22.14
N ASN A 112 2.16 -13.09 -21.44
CA ASN A 112 1.72 -13.92 -20.31
C ASN A 112 0.58 -14.89 -20.66
N ASN A 113 0.23 -15.00 -21.94
CA ASN A 113 -0.84 -15.84 -22.45
C ASN A 113 -0.47 -16.37 -23.85
N ALA A 114 -0.85 -17.60 -24.16
CA ALA A 114 -0.57 -18.24 -25.45
C ALA A 114 -1.16 -17.48 -26.65
N ASN A 115 -2.30 -16.80 -26.47
CA ASN A 115 -2.92 -15.97 -27.50
C ASN A 115 -2.27 -14.58 -27.64
N GLN A 116 -1.27 -14.27 -26.81
CA GLN A 116 -0.43 -13.06 -26.91
C GLN A 116 -1.21 -11.74 -26.95
N HIS A 117 -2.35 -11.70 -26.25
CA HIS A 117 -3.22 -10.53 -26.23
C HIS A 117 -2.56 -9.27 -25.67
N ILE A 118 -1.57 -9.42 -24.78
CA ILE A 118 -0.93 -8.31 -24.05
C ILE A 118 0.59 -8.53 -24.01
N ASN A 119 1.34 -7.60 -24.61
CA ASN A 119 2.78 -7.48 -24.38
C ASN A 119 3.00 -6.86 -22.99
N VAL A 120 3.48 -7.66 -22.03
CA VAL A 120 3.73 -7.23 -20.65
C VAL A 120 5.08 -6.54 -20.45
N TYR A 121 5.96 -6.60 -21.45
CA TYR A 121 7.20 -5.82 -21.47
C TYR A 121 6.93 -4.38 -21.90
N GLY A 122 6.20 -4.17 -23.01
CA GLY A 122 5.78 -2.84 -23.48
C GLY A 122 6.93 -1.82 -23.59
N ASP A 123 6.57 -0.54 -23.67
CA ASP A 123 7.54 0.58 -23.76
C ASP A 123 7.80 1.27 -22.40
N ASP A 124 7.06 0.89 -21.37
CA ASP A 124 6.90 1.64 -20.11
C ASP A 124 7.37 0.83 -18.88
N VAL A 125 8.18 -0.20 -19.09
CA VAL A 125 8.76 -1.01 -18.00
C VAL A 125 10.11 -0.44 -17.57
N GLU A 126 10.19 -0.02 -16.31
CA GLU A 126 11.42 0.42 -15.66
C GLU A 126 11.98 -0.73 -14.81
N VAL A 127 12.99 -1.44 -15.33
CA VAL A 127 13.70 -2.47 -14.55
C VAL A 127 14.87 -1.83 -13.78
N ASP A 128 14.83 -1.89 -12.45
CA ASP A 128 15.84 -1.31 -11.56
C ASP A 128 17.06 -2.19 -11.37
N TYR A 129 16.86 -3.50 -11.20
CA TYR A 129 17.95 -4.48 -11.06
C TYR A 129 17.82 -5.51 -12.18
N ARG A 130 18.84 -5.59 -13.03
CA ARG A 130 18.83 -6.43 -14.24
C ARG A 130 19.90 -7.50 -14.18
N GLY A 131 19.57 -8.71 -14.58
CA GLY A 131 20.57 -9.75 -14.79
C GLY A 131 21.38 -10.02 -13.52
N TYR A 132 22.70 -9.82 -13.61
CA TYR A 132 23.64 -10.05 -12.51
C TYR A 132 23.44 -9.14 -11.29
N GLU A 133 22.65 -8.06 -11.39
CA GLU A 133 22.32 -7.23 -10.24
C GLU A 133 21.23 -7.86 -9.35
N VAL A 134 20.50 -8.86 -9.84
CA VAL A 134 19.46 -9.56 -9.06
C VAL A 134 20.10 -10.66 -8.24
N THR A 135 20.68 -10.27 -7.11
CA THR A 135 21.31 -11.15 -6.12
C THR A 135 20.54 -11.12 -4.79
N VAL A 136 20.77 -12.13 -3.94
CA VAL A 136 20.19 -12.15 -2.59
C VAL A 136 20.63 -10.91 -1.80
N GLU A 137 21.93 -10.57 -1.90
CA GLU A 137 22.49 -9.40 -1.22
C GLU A 137 21.79 -8.10 -1.61
N ASN A 138 21.61 -7.82 -2.90
CA ASN A 138 20.96 -6.59 -3.35
C ASN A 138 19.49 -6.54 -2.90
N PHE A 139 18.78 -7.66 -3.00
CA PHE A 139 17.40 -7.76 -2.55
C PHE A 139 17.26 -7.43 -1.04
N ILE A 140 18.08 -8.07 -0.18
CA ILE A 140 18.06 -7.82 1.26
C ILE A 140 18.50 -6.38 1.60
N ARG A 141 19.47 -5.82 0.87
CA ARG A 141 19.90 -4.41 1.05
C ARG A 141 18.79 -3.42 0.68
N VAL A 142 18.02 -3.68 -0.37
CA VAL A 142 16.84 -2.87 -0.74
C VAL A 142 15.83 -2.86 0.39
N LEU A 143 15.43 -4.04 0.87
CA LEU A 143 14.45 -4.17 1.96
C LEU A 143 14.92 -3.43 3.23
N THR A 144 16.14 -3.73 3.68
CA THR A 144 16.70 -3.19 4.93
C THR A 144 17.21 -1.75 4.82
N GLY A 145 17.24 -1.19 3.61
CA GLY A 145 17.78 0.14 3.27
C GLY A 145 19.28 0.29 3.46
N ARG A 146 20.04 -0.81 3.48
CA ARG A 146 21.50 -0.81 3.63
C ARG A 146 22.20 -0.67 2.28
N LEU A 147 21.89 0.42 1.58
CA LEU A 147 22.46 0.74 0.27
C LEU A 147 23.52 1.85 0.39
N PRO A 148 24.63 1.79 -0.36
CA PRO A 148 25.64 2.86 -0.41
C PRO A 148 25.01 4.24 -0.69
N PRO A 149 25.55 5.36 -0.18
CA PRO A 149 25.02 6.70 -0.47
C PRO A 149 24.99 7.06 -1.96
N SER A 150 25.84 6.44 -2.77
CA SER A 150 25.89 6.60 -4.23
C SER A 150 24.77 5.88 -4.99
N THR A 151 24.03 4.96 -4.36
CA THR A 151 22.94 4.24 -5.04
C THR A 151 21.87 5.23 -5.53
N PRO A 152 21.45 5.17 -6.81
CA PRO A 152 20.41 6.04 -7.35
C PRO A 152 19.10 5.96 -6.59
N ARG A 153 18.28 7.01 -6.65
CA ARG A 153 16.98 7.05 -5.98
C ARG A 153 16.02 5.96 -6.48
N SER A 154 15.99 5.68 -7.78
CA SER A 154 15.14 4.65 -8.37
C SER A 154 15.40 3.26 -7.80
N LYS A 155 16.67 2.95 -7.46
CA LYS A 155 17.07 1.66 -6.89
C LYS A 155 16.87 1.55 -5.37
N ARG A 156 16.18 2.50 -4.73
CA ARG A 156 15.98 2.54 -3.26
C ARG A 156 14.52 2.42 -2.90
N LEU A 157 14.22 1.50 -1.99
CA LEU A 157 12.95 1.49 -1.26
C LEU A 157 12.97 2.63 -0.24
N LEU A 158 12.22 3.71 -0.49
CA LEU A 158 12.13 4.89 0.37
C LEU A 158 10.82 4.92 1.17
N SER A 159 10.41 3.74 1.65
CA SER A 159 9.24 3.54 2.49
C SER A 159 9.51 3.93 3.95
N ASP A 160 8.43 4.19 4.67
CA ASP A 160 8.40 4.64 6.06
C ASP A 160 7.26 3.97 6.86
N GLU A 161 7.03 4.43 8.09
CA GLU A 161 6.03 3.91 9.02
C GLU A 161 4.58 4.05 8.55
N ARG A 162 4.34 4.80 7.47
CA ARG A 162 3.04 5.06 6.85
C ARG A 162 2.95 4.50 5.43
N SER A 163 3.86 3.62 5.06
CA SER A 163 3.96 3.04 3.72
C SER A 163 3.48 1.60 3.75
N ASN A 164 2.49 1.24 2.92
CA ASN A 164 2.18 -0.17 2.70
C ASN A 164 3.08 -0.73 1.61
N ILE A 165 3.50 -1.99 1.76
CA ILE A 165 4.46 -2.60 0.83
C ILE A 165 3.91 -3.92 0.31
N LEU A 166 3.77 -4.03 -1.01
CA LEU A 166 3.64 -5.30 -1.71
C LEU A 166 5.03 -5.86 -1.98
N VAL A 167 5.34 -7.05 -1.48
CA VAL A 167 6.53 -7.82 -1.89
C VAL A 167 6.05 -9.03 -2.66
N TYR A 168 6.31 -9.05 -3.97
CA TYR A 168 5.98 -10.18 -4.84
C TYR A 168 7.25 -10.87 -5.32
N MET A 169 7.32 -12.17 -5.13
CA MET A 169 8.45 -13.00 -5.57
C MET A 169 7.98 -14.18 -6.41
N THR A 170 8.67 -14.46 -7.51
CA THR A 170 8.40 -15.62 -8.37
C THR A 170 9.71 -16.26 -8.80
N GLY A 171 9.75 -17.59 -8.80
CA GLY A 171 10.95 -18.33 -9.13
C GLY A 171 10.87 -19.80 -8.75
N HIS A 172 12.04 -20.43 -8.65
CA HIS A 172 12.17 -21.80 -8.17
C HIS A 172 12.60 -21.81 -6.70
N GLY A 173 12.02 -22.71 -5.92
CA GLY A 173 12.27 -22.80 -4.49
C GLY A 173 11.96 -24.19 -3.96
N GLY A 174 12.11 -24.34 -2.66
CA GLY A 174 11.85 -25.57 -1.93
C GLY A 174 11.55 -25.27 -0.48
N ASP A 175 11.67 -26.28 0.39
CA ASP A 175 11.39 -26.11 1.81
C ASP A 175 12.38 -25.14 2.46
N GLY A 176 11.91 -23.93 2.72
CA GLY A 176 12.63 -22.88 3.44
C GLY A 176 13.59 -22.05 2.60
N PHE A 177 13.56 -22.14 1.26
CA PHE A 177 14.41 -21.33 0.39
C PHE A 177 13.79 -21.00 -0.97
N LEU A 178 14.27 -19.90 -1.58
CA LEU A 178 14.01 -19.51 -2.96
C LEU A 178 15.34 -19.27 -3.68
N LYS A 179 15.54 -19.90 -4.83
CA LYS A 179 16.76 -19.78 -5.63
C LYS A 179 16.82 -18.44 -6.34
N PHE A 180 17.99 -17.84 -6.34
CA PHE A 180 18.37 -16.66 -7.13
C PHE A 180 19.41 -17.08 -8.17
N GLN A 181 19.14 -16.74 -9.43
CA GLN A 181 20.09 -16.88 -10.53
C GLN A 181 20.57 -18.32 -10.80
N ASP A 182 19.87 -19.33 -10.27
CA ASP A 182 20.31 -20.74 -10.26
C ASP A 182 21.67 -20.97 -9.56
N ALA A 183 22.09 -20.06 -8.68
CA ALA A 183 23.41 -20.10 -8.03
C ALA A 183 23.36 -19.81 -6.52
N GLU A 184 22.51 -18.88 -6.10
CA GLU A 184 22.33 -18.47 -4.71
C GLU A 184 20.92 -18.84 -4.23
N GLU A 185 20.71 -18.82 -2.91
CA GLU A 185 19.42 -19.09 -2.30
C GLU A 185 19.17 -18.07 -1.20
N VAL A 186 17.97 -17.49 -1.15
CA VAL A 186 17.50 -16.76 0.02
C VAL A 186 16.69 -17.71 0.89
N SER A 187 17.04 -17.78 2.17
CA SER A 187 16.31 -18.61 3.12
C SER A 187 15.10 -17.88 3.72
N SER A 188 14.13 -18.66 4.21
CA SER A 188 12.96 -18.14 4.94
C SER A 188 13.36 -17.39 6.22
N VAL A 189 14.49 -17.75 6.83
CA VAL A 189 15.05 -17.10 8.01
C VAL A 189 15.64 -15.73 7.65
N GLU A 190 16.46 -15.64 6.61
CA GLU A 190 17.01 -14.36 6.15
C GLU A 190 15.90 -13.38 5.75
N LEU A 191 14.85 -13.87 5.12
CA LEU A 191 13.69 -13.05 4.77
C LEU A 191 12.92 -12.57 6.00
N ALA A 192 12.70 -13.45 6.99
CA ALA A 192 12.07 -13.08 8.26
C ALA A 192 12.89 -11.99 8.99
N ASP A 193 14.21 -12.14 9.06
CA ASP A 193 15.10 -11.18 9.70
C ASP A 193 15.19 -9.85 8.93
N ALA A 194 15.05 -9.88 7.59
CA ALA A 194 14.97 -8.66 6.80
C ALA A 194 13.68 -7.88 7.10
N PHE A 195 12.54 -8.55 7.18
CA PHE A 195 11.27 -7.92 7.56
C PHE A 195 11.28 -7.41 9.00
N GLU A 196 11.93 -8.12 9.93
CA GLU A 196 12.13 -7.61 11.29
C GLU A 196 12.97 -6.34 11.30
N GLN A 197 14.06 -6.30 10.54
CA GLN A 197 14.86 -5.08 10.43
C GLN A 197 14.09 -3.94 9.80
N MET A 198 13.17 -4.21 8.87
CA MET A 198 12.28 -3.19 8.33
C MET A 198 11.33 -2.67 9.41
N TRP A 199 10.74 -3.56 10.21
CA TRP A 199 9.84 -3.21 11.30
C TRP A 199 10.54 -2.34 12.36
N GLN A 200 11.70 -2.77 12.85
CA GLN A 200 12.49 -2.04 13.86
C GLN A 200 12.95 -0.66 13.37
N LYS A 201 13.16 -0.52 12.06
CA LYS A 201 13.51 0.75 11.43
C LYS A 201 12.30 1.56 10.95
N GLN A 202 11.09 1.12 11.29
CA GLN A 202 9.83 1.75 10.90
C GLN A 202 9.75 2.02 9.38
N ARG A 203 10.09 1.01 8.57
CA ARG A 203 10.11 1.11 7.11
C ARG A 203 8.81 0.64 6.44
N TYR A 204 7.83 0.18 7.19
CA TYR A 204 6.50 -0.14 6.67
C TYR A 204 5.41 0.08 7.73
N HIS A 205 4.21 0.37 7.26
CA HIS A 205 2.98 0.35 8.03
C HIS A 205 2.39 -1.07 8.03
N GLU A 206 2.08 -1.59 6.84
CA GLU A 206 1.64 -2.96 6.57
C GLU A 206 2.41 -3.56 5.40
N LEU A 207 2.67 -4.86 5.44
CA LEU A 207 3.37 -5.58 4.38
C LEU A 207 2.50 -6.73 3.88
N PHE A 208 2.30 -6.79 2.57
CA PHE A 208 1.69 -7.92 1.89
C PHE A 208 2.75 -8.71 1.13
N PHE A 209 3.03 -9.93 1.59
CA PHE A 209 3.99 -10.84 0.97
C PHE A 209 3.27 -11.87 0.11
N MET A 210 3.51 -11.84 -1.20
CA MET A 210 2.92 -12.76 -2.17
C MET A 210 4.05 -13.53 -2.87
N ILE A 211 4.01 -14.86 -2.82
CA ILE A 211 5.09 -15.67 -3.39
C ILE A 211 4.56 -16.82 -4.25
N ASP A 212 5.11 -16.96 -5.46
CA ASP A 212 4.79 -18.03 -6.39
C ASP A 212 6.02 -18.92 -6.69
N THR A 213 6.09 -20.08 -6.02
CA THR A 213 7.15 -21.08 -6.13
C THR A 213 6.68 -22.44 -5.59
N CYS A 214 7.43 -23.52 -5.82
CA CYS A 214 7.25 -24.78 -5.09
C CYS A 214 7.50 -24.60 -3.59
N GLN A 215 6.71 -25.29 -2.76
CA GLN A 215 6.77 -25.25 -1.30
C GLN A 215 6.72 -23.84 -0.70
N ALA A 216 6.00 -22.93 -1.36
CA ALA A 216 6.01 -21.49 -1.08
C ALA A 216 5.60 -21.13 0.35
N GLU A 217 4.72 -21.91 0.99
CA GLU A 217 4.30 -21.71 2.38
C GLU A 217 5.48 -21.68 3.35
N SER A 218 6.52 -22.48 3.11
CA SER A 218 7.73 -22.53 3.95
C SER A 218 8.42 -21.17 4.09
N MET A 219 8.30 -20.30 3.09
CA MET A 219 8.99 -19.02 3.02
C MET A 219 8.49 -17.99 4.05
N PHE A 220 7.24 -18.11 4.51
CA PHE A 220 6.69 -17.18 5.51
C PHE A 220 6.46 -17.82 6.88
N GLN A 221 6.71 -19.12 7.06
CA GLN A 221 6.50 -19.79 8.36
C GLN A 221 7.37 -19.20 9.48
N LYS A 222 8.55 -18.67 9.11
CA LYS A 222 9.49 -18.07 10.05
C LYS A 222 9.24 -16.58 10.30
N PHE A 223 8.25 -15.95 9.67
CA PHE A 223 7.94 -14.54 9.97
C PHE A 223 7.46 -14.38 11.42
N TYR A 224 7.93 -13.34 12.08
CA TYR A 224 7.58 -13.01 13.46
C TYR A 224 7.30 -11.51 13.69
N SER A 225 7.56 -10.67 12.68
CA SER A 225 7.27 -9.24 12.74
C SER A 225 5.77 -8.98 12.51
N PRO A 226 5.19 -7.96 13.18
CA PRO A 226 3.77 -7.66 13.07
C PRO A 226 3.43 -6.98 11.74
N ASN A 227 2.13 -6.89 11.47
CA ASN A 227 1.52 -6.22 10.32
C ASN A 227 1.91 -6.83 8.97
N ILE A 228 2.12 -8.15 8.95
CA ILE A 228 2.43 -8.90 7.73
C ILE A 228 1.24 -9.80 7.37
N LEU A 229 0.70 -9.61 6.17
CA LEU A 229 -0.22 -10.54 5.51
C LEU A 229 0.58 -11.33 4.46
N ALA A 230 0.45 -12.66 4.42
CA ALA A 230 1.17 -13.45 3.41
C ALA A 230 0.28 -14.44 2.67
N VAL A 231 0.64 -14.72 1.41
CA VAL A 231 0.05 -15.76 0.57
C VAL A 231 1.11 -16.47 -0.25
N ALA A 232 0.96 -17.78 -0.38
CA ALA A 232 1.85 -18.69 -1.09
C ALA A 232 1.05 -19.52 -2.09
N SER A 233 1.61 -19.76 -3.28
CA SER A 233 0.97 -20.55 -4.33
C SER A 233 0.89 -22.05 -4.02
N SER A 234 1.68 -22.57 -3.08
CA SER A 234 1.75 -23.99 -2.74
C SER A 234 2.06 -24.21 -1.24
N ARG A 235 1.63 -25.35 -0.70
CA ARG A 235 1.96 -25.79 0.66
C ARG A 235 3.32 -26.50 0.71
N VAL A 236 3.87 -26.66 1.92
CA VAL A 236 5.04 -27.52 2.12
C VAL A 236 4.74 -28.94 1.62
N GLY A 237 5.65 -29.50 0.83
CA GLY A 237 5.48 -30.80 0.17
C GLY A 237 4.66 -30.78 -1.14
N GLU A 238 4.18 -29.63 -1.61
CA GLU A 238 3.52 -29.48 -2.91
C GLU A 238 4.35 -28.61 -3.88
N ASP A 239 4.29 -28.93 -5.16
CA ASP A 239 4.83 -28.09 -6.23
C ASP A 239 3.87 -26.96 -6.58
N SER A 240 4.41 -25.83 -7.06
CA SER A 240 3.63 -24.87 -7.85
C SER A 240 3.75 -25.23 -9.33
N LEU A 241 2.67 -25.06 -10.09
CA LEU A 241 2.59 -25.52 -11.46
C LEU A 241 2.42 -24.36 -12.44
N SER A 242 3.00 -24.55 -13.62
CA SER A 242 2.81 -23.68 -14.78
C SER A 242 1.43 -23.90 -15.43
N HIS A 243 0.93 -22.90 -16.17
CA HIS A 243 -0.40 -22.95 -16.79
C HIS A 243 -0.38 -23.11 -18.31
N HIS A 244 0.06 -22.09 -19.06
CA HIS A 244 -0.02 -22.06 -20.53
C HIS A 244 1.34 -22.38 -21.16
N VAL A 245 1.34 -23.24 -22.17
CA VAL A 245 2.49 -23.41 -23.09
C VAL A 245 2.24 -22.55 -24.32
N ASP A 246 3.26 -21.81 -24.74
CA ASP A 246 3.25 -21.15 -26.05
C ASP A 246 4.04 -22.01 -27.05
N PRO A 247 3.39 -22.61 -28.07
CA PRO A 247 4.06 -23.46 -29.05
C PRO A 247 5.15 -22.75 -29.86
N ALA A 248 5.04 -21.43 -30.06
CA ALA A 248 6.05 -20.67 -30.78
C ALA A 248 7.30 -20.42 -29.92
N LEU A 249 7.14 -20.30 -28.60
CA LEU A 249 8.25 -20.14 -27.65
C LEU A 249 8.82 -21.50 -27.17
N GLY A 250 8.01 -22.56 -27.23
CA GLY A 250 8.36 -23.90 -26.78
C GLY A 250 8.45 -24.05 -25.25
N VAL A 251 7.89 -23.10 -24.50
CA VAL A 251 8.01 -23.02 -23.03
C VAL A 251 6.68 -22.58 -22.41
N TYR A 252 6.58 -22.74 -21.09
CA TYR A 252 5.47 -22.17 -20.33
C TYR A 252 5.62 -20.66 -20.17
N VAL A 253 4.52 -19.93 -20.31
CA VAL A 253 4.50 -18.45 -20.30
C VAL A 253 3.96 -17.81 -19.04
N ILE A 254 3.34 -18.59 -18.15
CA ILE A 254 2.80 -18.09 -16.89
C ILE A 254 2.60 -19.23 -15.89
N ASP A 255 2.70 -18.92 -14.59
CA ASP A 255 2.34 -19.85 -13.51
C ASP A 255 0.86 -19.79 -13.15
N ARG A 256 0.30 -20.91 -12.65
CA ARG A 256 -1.15 -21.05 -12.40
C ARG A 256 -1.65 -20.05 -11.38
N TYR A 257 -0.99 -19.97 -10.23
CA TYR A 257 -1.40 -19.05 -9.18
C TYR A 257 -1.37 -17.61 -9.68
N THR A 258 -0.26 -17.19 -10.29
CA THR A 258 -0.12 -15.86 -10.87
C THR A 258 -1.16 -15.57 -11.95
N TYR A 259 -1.50 -16.54 -12.81
CA TYR A 259 -2.57 -16.40 -13.81
C TYR A 259 -3.91 -16.04 -13.18
N TYR A 260 -4.37 -16.78 -12.16
CA TYR A 260 -5.65 -16.51 -11.51
C TYR A 260 -5.63 -15.27 -10.62
N ALA A 261 -4.48 -14.93 -10.03
CA ALA A 261 -4.30 -13.66 -9.33
C ALA A 261 -4.44 -12.47 -10.31
N LEU A 262 -3.85 -12.56 -11.49
CA LEU A 262 -3.97 -11.55 -12.55
C LEU A 262 -5.39 -11.48 -13.11
N GLU A 263 -6.05 -12.61 -13.35
CA GLU A 263 -7.47 -12.66 -13.77
C GLU A 263 -8.35 -11.84 -12.81
N PHE A 264 -8.12 -11.98 -11.49
CA PHE A 264 -8.80 -11.16 -10.49
C PHE A 264 -8.39 -9.69 -10.57
N LEU A 265 -7.09 -9.39 -10.64
CA LEU A 265 -6.56 -8.01 -10.69
C LEU A 265 -7.03 -7.23 -11.94
N GLU A 266 -7.29 -7.90 -13.07
CA GLU A 266 -7.89 -7.29 -14.27
C GLU A 266 -9.32 -6.77 -14.02
N THR A 267 -10.04 -7.33 -13.04
CA THR A 267 -11.38 -6.84 -12.63
C THR A 267 -11.32 -5.63 -11.70
N VAL A 268 -10.14 -5.29 -11.17
CA VAL A 268 -9.94 -4.25 -10.16
C VAL A 268 -9.61 -2.92 -10.82
N LYS A 269 -10.26 -1.86 -10.35
CA LYS A 269 -10.00 -0.46 -10.73
C LYS A 269 -9.50 0.32 -9.51
N PRO A 270 -8.84 1.49 -9.66
CA PRO A 270 -8.30 2.26 -8.53
C PRO A 270 -9.29 2.58 -7.39
N GLY A 271 -10.59 2.72 -7.67
CA GLY A 271 -11.65 2.94 -6.66
C GLY A 271 -12.42 1.68 -6.24
N SER A 272 -11.88 0.49 -6.53
CA SER A 272 -12.56 -0.78 -6.27
C SER A 272 -12.63 -1.08 -4.77
N LYS A 273 -13.77 -1.65 -4.34
CA LYS A 273 -13.98 -2.12 -2.97
C LYS A 273 -13.71 -3.62 -2.81
N GLN A 274 -12.94 -4.22 -3.72
CA GLN A 274 -12.55 -5.62 -3.60
C GLN A 274 -11.57 -5.78 -2.44
N THR A 275 -11.74 -6.86 -1.68
CA THR A 275 -11.07 -7.06 -0.39
C THR A 275 -9.96 -8.10 -0.48
N MET A 276 -9.01 -8.06 0.45
CA MET A 276 -7.95 -9.06 0.55
C MET A 276 -8.53 -10.47 0.74
N SER A 277 -9.59 -10.64 1.52
CA SER A 277 -10.26 -11.94 1.73
C SER A 277 -10.75 -12.58 0.43
N ARG A 278 -11.18 -11.77 -0.56
CA ARG A 278 -11.52 -12.27 -1.90
C ARG A 278 -10.29 -12.63 -2.71
N PHE A 279 -9.27 -11.76 -2.68
CA PHE A 279 -8.02 -11.98 -3.40
C PHE A 279 -7.29 -13.25 -2.93
N LEU A 280 -7.28 -13.53 -1.62
CA LEU A 280 -6.66 -14.72 -1.04
C LEU A 280 -7.32 -16.05 -1.47
N LYS A 281 -8.48 -16.01 -2.13
CA LYS A 281 -9.26 -17.17 -2.58
C LYS A 281 -9.30 -17.33 -4.10
N VAL A 282 -8.53 -16.56 -4.85
CA VAL A 282 -8.58 -16.51 -6.34
C VAL A 282 -8.21 -17.83 -7.00
N CYS A 283 -7.39 -18.65 -6.33
CA CYS A 283 -6.91 -19.90 -6.87
C CYS A 283 -7.20 -21.08 -5.91
N PRO A 284 -8.44 -21.62 -5.94
CA PRO A 284 -8.75 -22.85 -5.23
C PRO A 284 -7.96 -24.04 -5.81
N LYS A 285 -7.90 -25.14 -5.05
CA LYS A 285 -7.04 -26.30 -5.36
C LYS A 285 -7.33 -26.93 -6.72
N ASP A 286 -8.58 -26.93 -7.18
CA ASP A 286 -8.99 -27.42 -8.50
C ASP A 286 -8.41 -26.60 -9.65
N LYS A 287 -8.22 -25.29 -9.45
CA LYS A 287 -7.63 -24.38 -10.44
C LYS A 287 -6.10 -24.39 -10.39
N CYS A 288 -5.55 -24.25 -9.18
CA CYS A 288 -4.10 -24.18 -8.97
C CYS A 288 -3.41 -25.53 -9.13
N ILE A 289 -4.12 -26.63 -8.86
CA ILE A 289 -3.54 -27.99 -8.76
C ILE A 289 -2.46 -28.08 -7.64
N SER A 290 -2.38 -27.03 -6.83
CA SER A 290 -1.63 -26.87 -5.60
C SER A 290 -2.54 -26.18 -4.58
N THR A 291 -2.20 -26.29 -3.30
CA THR A 291 -2.96 -25.69 -2.23
C THR A 291 -2.37 -24.32 -1.90
N VAL A 292 -3.09 -23.25 -2.23
CA VAL A 292 -2.72 -21.90 -1.80
C VAL A 292 -2.78 -21.82 -0.27
N SER A 293 -1.71 -21.31 0.33
CA SER A 293 -1.62 -21.10 1.79
C SER A 293 -1.56 -19.61 2.10
N THR A 294 -2.16 -19.22 3.22
CA THR A 294 -2.26 -17.82 3.65
C THR A 294 -1.87 -17.72 5.12
N ARG A 295 -1.10 -16.70 5.47
CA ARG A 295 -0.74 -16.39 6.85
C ARG A 295 -1.33 -15.04 7.26
N ILE A 296 -2.22 -15.07 8.25
CA ILE A 296 -3.02 -13.91 8.68
C ILE A 296 -2.82 -13.56 10.16
N ASP A 297 -2.15 -14.41 10.95
CA ASP A 297 -1.97 -14.24 12.40
C ASP A 297 -1.12 -13.00 12.75
N LEU A 298 -0.20 -12.60 11.87
CA LEU A 298 0.63 -11.41 12.03
C LEU A 298 -0.06 -10.12 11.57
N PHE A 299 -1.18 -10.23 10.86
CA PHE A 299 -1.90 -9.09 10.28
C PHE A 299 -3.03 -8.64 11.21
N ARG A 300 -2.97 -7.39 11.69
CA ARG A 300 -3.89 -6.90 12.73
C ARG A 300 -5.32 -6.65 12.22
N ARG A 301 -5.48 -6.22 10.96
CA ARG A 301 -6.78 -5.90 10.38
C ARG A 301 -7.48 -7.17 9.90
N ASN A 302 -8.81 -7.12 9.83
CA ASN A 302 -9.58 -8.17 9.19
C ASN A 302 -9.41 -8.09 7.66
N THR A 303 -9.03 -9.21 7.04
CA THR A 303 -8.87 -9.30 5.57
C THR A 303 -10.19 -9.07 4.82
N THR A 304 -11.34 -9.20 5.50
CA THR A 304 -12.66 -8.93 4.94
C THR A 304 -12.93 -7.44 4.76
N ASP A 305 -12.34 -6.59 5.63
CA ASP A 305 -12.49 -5.13 5.58
C ASP A 305 -11.29 -4.43 4.91
N THR A 306 -10.19 -5.16 4.75
CA THR A 306 -8.97 -4.65 4.10
C THR A 306 -9.12 -4.64 2.59
N LEU A 307 -8.93 -3.48 1.97
CA LEU A 307 -9.06 -3.33 0.52
C LEU A 307 -7.81 -3.85 -0.19
N LEU A 308 -7.98 -4.46 -1.37
CA LEU A 308 -6.85 -4.86 -2.21
C LEU A 308 -6.00 -3.66 -2.66
N THR A 309 -6.67 -2.52 -2.87
CA THR A 309 -6.02 -1.27 -3.28
C THR A 309 -5.11 -0.69 -2.21
N ASP A 310 -5.19 -1.14 -0.94
CA ASP A 310 -4.26 -0.76 0.12
C ASP A 310 -2.85 -1.30 -0.12
N PHE A 311 -2.67 -2.27 -1.04
CA PHE A 311 -1.36 -2.82 -1.41
C PHE A 311 -1.05 -2.69 -2.91
N PHE A 312 -2.06 -2.84 -3.78
CA PHE A 312 -1.87 -2.79 -5.23
C PHE A 312 -2.17 -1.42 -5.85
N GLY A 313 -2.88 -0.54 -5.14
CA GLY A 313 -3.36 0.75 -5.66
C GLY A 313 -2.43 1.91 -5.33
N GLY A 314 -2.42 2.94 -6.17
CA GLY A 314 -1.79 4.21 -5.81
C GLY A 314 -2.67 4.99 -4.85
N VAL A 315 -2.09 5.52 -3.78
CA VAL A 315 -2.78 6.45 -2.87
C VAL A 315 -2.83 7.82 -3.54
N ARG A 316 -4.01 8.22 -4.03
CA ARG A 316 -4.25 9.57 -4.58
C ARG A 316 -5.43 10.17 -3.82
N ASN A 317 -5.14 10.90 -2.76
CA ASN A 317 -6.17 11.62 -2.03
C ASN A 317 -6.53 12.90 -2.80
N VAL A 318 -7.51 12.80 -3.70
CA VAL A 318 -8.04 13.94 -4.47
C VAL A 318 -9.45 14.22 -3.97
N GLU A 319 -9.59 15.25 -3.14
CA GLU A 319 -10.90 15.76 -2.73
C GLU A 319 -11.22 17.03 -3.55
N LEU A 320 -12.28 16.98 -4.36
CA LEU A 320 -12.77 18.13 -5.09
C LEU A 320 -13.57 19.02 -4.13
N LEU A 321 -12.95 20.10 -3.69
CA LEU A 321 -13.59 21.08 -2.84
C LEU A 321 -14.40 22.06 -3.71
N THR A 322 -15.69 22.20 -3.43
CA THR A 322 -16.56 23.24 -4.03
C THR A 322 -16.30 24.63 -3.43
N GLU A 323 -15.60 24.70 -2.30
CA GLU A 323 -15.27 25.94 -1.59
C GLU A 323 -13.76 26.18 -1.55
N THR A 324 -13.34 27.44 -1.66
CA THR A 324 -11.92 27.80 -1.58
C THR A 324 -11.47 27.77 -0.12
N ILE A 325 -10.58 26.85 0.24
CA ILE A 325 -9.97 26.84 1.57
C ILE A 325 -8.95 27.98 1.66
N SER A 326 -9.26 28.99 2.48
CA SER A 326 -8.29 30.01 2.87
C SER A 326 -7.33 29.41 3.90
N LEU A 327 -6.18 28.91 3.44
CA LEU A 327 -5.10 28.53 4.34
C LEU A 327 -4.65 29.78 5.10
N LYS A 328 -4.85 29.80 6.42
CA LYS A 328 -4.30 30.85 7.28
C LYS A 328 -2.78 30.79 7.12
N LYS A 329 -2.23 31.75 6.37
CA LYS A 329 -0.79 31.96 6.29
C LYS A 329 -0.34 32.17 7.73
N LYS A 330 0.45 31.23 8.27
CA LYS A 330 1.09 31.43 9.55
C LYS A 330 2.00 32.63 9.34
N GLU A 331 1.56 33.80 9.81
CA GLU A 331 2.36 35.01 9.82
C GLU A 331 3.58 34.73 10.70
N THR A 332 4.60 34.18 10.05
CA THR A 332 5.94 34.27 10.56
C THR A 332 6.25 35.75 10.48
N ASN A 333 6.18 36.42 11.64
CA ASN A 333 6.78 37.74 11.86
C ASN A 333 8.31 37.63 11.71
N VAL A 334 8.77 37.21 10.54
CA VAL A 334 10.15 37.42 10.11
C VAL A 334 10.09 38.71 9.32
N LYS A 335 10.41 39.82 10.01
CA LYS A 335 10.75 41.07 9.34
C LYS A 335 11.84 40.73 8.32
N GLN A 336 11.48 40.74 7.05
CA GLN A 336 12.41 40.59 5.96
C GLN A 336 13.07 41.97 5.77
N GLU A 337 14.01 42.30 6.65
CA GLU A 337 14.90 43.43 6.45
C GLU A 337 15.88 43.05 5.32
N THR A 338 15.58 43.49 4.11
CA THR A 338 16.52 43.49 3.00
C THR A 338 17.64 44.48 3.29
N CYS A 339 18.73 43.97 3.85
CA CYS A 339 19.97 44.72 4.02
C CYS A 339 20.76 44.72 2.69
N SER A 340 21.07 45.91 2.16
CA SER A 340 22.09 46.08 1.13
C SER A 340 23.48 45.86 1.74
N LYS A 341 24.43 45.35 0.93
CA LYS A 341 25.72 44.76 1.35
C LYS A 341 26.59 45.61 2.29
N ASP A 342 26.32 46.89 2.47
CA ASP A 342 27.17 47.80 3.27
C ASP A 342 26.64 48.14 4.67
N SER A 343 25.41 47.75 5.04
CA SER A 343 24.83 48.10 6.37
C SER A 343 24.79 46.98 7.39
N CYS A 344 25.24 45.76 7.05
CA CYS A 344 25.07 44.58 7.90
C CYS A 344 26.14 44.38 9.00
N GLN A 345 27.08 45.31 9.20
CA GLN A 345 28.12 45.15 10.24
C GLN A 345 27.69 45.58 11.66
N LYS A 346 26.44 46.01 11.88
CA LYS A 346 25.98 46.47 13.22
C LYS A 346 24.85 45.66 13.86
N LEU A 347 24.42 44.54 13.27
CA LEU A 347 23.32 43.71 13.81
C LEU A 347 23.76 42.39 14.48
N ASP A 348 25.06 42.15 14.61
CA ASP A 348 25.61 40.88 15.12
C ASP A 348 25.88 40.86 16.65
N ALA A 349 25.09 41.58 17.44
CA ALA A 349 25.25 41.58 18.90
C ALA A 349 24.24 40.74 19.68
N ASN A 350 23.18 40.18 19.05
CA ASN A 350 22.11 39.55 19.85
C ASN A 350 21.33 38.39 19.18
N LYS A 351 21.99 37.54 18.38
CA LYS A 351 21.37 36.25 17.97
C LYS A 351 21.78 35.13 18.91
N LYS A 352 20.82 34.57 19.66
CA LYS A 352 20.97 33.25 20.27
C LYS A 352 21.35 32.25 19.17
N LYS A 353 22.55 31.68 19.26
CA LYS A 353 22.97 30.56 18.41
C LYS A 353 22.09 29.36 18.73
N PHE A 354 21.20 29.02 17.82
CA PHE A 354 20.55 27.70 17.83
C PHE A 354 21.49 26.73 17.13
N THR A 355 22.00 25.77 17.88
CA THR A 355 22.76 24.63 17.36
C THR A 355 21.83 23.43 17.26
N PHE A 356 21.93 22.70 16.15
CA PHE A 356 21.27 21.40 16.02
C PHE A 356 21.94 20.40 16.97
N PRO A 357 21.18 19.54 17.66
CA PRO A 357 21.75 18.44 18.42
C PRO A 357 22.46 17.47 17.47
N ASP A 358 23.64 16.99 17.86
CA ASP A 358 24.42 16.04 17.08
C ASP A 358 23.61 14.76 16.83
N GLN A 359 23.57 14.30 15.58
CA GLN A 359 22.70 13.21 15.11
C GLN A 359 23.12 11.82 15.65
N PHE A 360 24.28 11.69 16.30
CA PHE A 360 24.77 10.43 16.87
C PHE A 360 25.42 10.66 18.25
N PRO A 361 25.34 9.67 19.17
CA PRO A 361 25.99 9.76 20.48
C PRO A 361 27.52 9.76 20.32
N LYS A 362 28.19 10.69 21.03
CA LYS A 362 29.65 10.78 21.05
C LYS A 362 30.22 9.57 21.78
N ILE A 363 30.97 8.74 21.05
CA ILE A 363 31.73 7.63 21.61
C ILE A 363 33.00 8.22 22.22
N TYR A 364 33.13 8.12 23.54
CA TYR A 364 34.35 8.48 24.24
C TYR A 364 35.25 7.23 24.29
N PHE A 365 36.50 7.37 23.85
CA PHE A 365 37.53 6.33 23.94
C PHE A 365 38.01 6.14 25.39
#